data_AF-A0A846ECL1-F1
#
_entry.id   AF-A0A846ECL1-F1
#
_cell.length_a   1.000
_cell.length_b   1.000
_cell.length_c   1.000
_cell.angle_alpha   90.00
_cell.angle_beta   90.00
_cell.angle_gamma   90.00
#
_symmetry.space_group_name_H-M   'P 1'
#
loop_
_entity.id
_entity.type
_entity.pdbx_description
1 polymer ?
#
loop_
_entity_poly.entity_id
_entity_poly.type
_entity_poly.pdbx_seq_one_letter_code
_entity_poly.pdbx_strand_id
1 'polypeptide(L)'
;MSIRRQYSLPNCTLVLEGWNDSSAGQLEARPLMSMLAGVECHLNGQKTLIGGRDLLDSLVKTVNRYAQEFLSGIHIPSEVKTNAVEITPLDLQTHRLKIQSG
;
A
#
# COMPACT_ATOMS: atom_id res chain seq x y z
N MET A 1 11.38 19.45 -4.48
CA MET A 1 11.77 19.17 -3.06
C MET A 1 11.37 17.75 -2.70
N SER A 2 12.10 17.08 -1.80
CA SER A 2 11.66 15.78 -1.28
C SER A 2 10.51 15.97 -0.30
N ILE A 3 9.57 15.03 -0.30
CA ILE A 3 8.38 15.01 0.54
C ILE A 3 8.30 13.63 1.17
N ARG A 4 8.01 13.60 2.47
CA ARG A 4 7.67 12.40 3.21
C ARG A 4 6.25 12.49 3.73
N ARG A 5 5.46 11.45 3.53
CA ARG A 5 4.08 11.35 4.05
C ARG A 5 3.97 10.10 4.90
N GLN A 6 3.38 10.27 6.08
CA GLN A 6 3.13 9.18 7.01
C GLN A 6 1.63 9.07 7.25
N TYR A 7 1.10 7.86 7.12
CA TYR A 7 -0.27 7.50 7.44
C TYR A 7 -0.21 6.45 8.54
N SER A 8 -0.71 6.78 9.73
CA SER A 8 -0.65 5.89 10.90
C SER A 8 -2.05 5.49 11.36
N LEU A 9 -2.25 4.19 11.46
CA LEU A 9 -3.39 3.50 12.07
C LEU A 9 -2.87 2.64 13.24
N PRO A 10 -3.74 2.14 14.14
CA PRO A 10 -3.31 1.45 15.35
C PRO A 10 -2.32 0.29 15.15
N ASN A 11 -2.44 -0.45 14.03
CA ASN A 11 -1.60 -1.61 13.74
C ASN A 11 -0.81 -1.50 12.42
N CYS A 12 -0.86 -0.33 11.76
CA CYS A 12 -0.25 -0.13 10.46
C CYS A 12 0.26 1.31 10.31
N THR A 13 1.53 1.49 9.95
CA THR A 13 2.06 2.78 9.51
C THR A 13 2.61 2.66 8.10
N LEU A 14 2.05 3.44 7.17
CA LEU A 14 2.52 3.57 5.79
C LEU A 14 3.32 4.87 5.64
N VAL A 15 4.57 4.75 5.23
CA VAL A 15 5.46 5.87 4.94
C VAL A 15 5.73 5.90 3.44
N LEU A 16 5.49 7.05 2.82
CA LEU A 16 5.80 7.32 1.41
C LEU A 16 6.85 8.41 1.34
N GLU A 17 7.93 8.13 0.62
CA GLU A 17 8.97 9.10 0.29
C GLU A 17 8.93 9.39 -1.20
N GLY A 18 9.06 10.65 -1.57
CA GLY A 18 8.97 11.07 -2.96
C GLY A 18 9.37 12.52 -3.17
N TRP A 19 9.03 13.04 -4.34
CA TRP A 19 9.40 14.38 -4.77
C TRP A 19 8.17 15.12 -5.29
N ASN A 20 8.07 16.43 -5.04
CA ASN A 20 7.17 17.30 -5.79
C ASN A 20 7.82 17.85 -7.05
N ASP A 21 6.97 18.11 -8.04
CA ASP A 21 7.31 19.08 -9.07
C ASP A 21 7.18 20.49 -8.49
N SER A 22 8.25 21.28 -8.62
CA SER A 22 8.31 22.64 -8.08
C SER A 22 7.55 23.65 -8.96
N SER A 23 7.09 23.22 -10.15
CA SER A 23 6.27 24.01 -11.06
C SER A 23 4.77 24.03 -10.68
N ALA A 24 4.31 23.04 -9.90
CA ALA A 24 2.94 22.93 -9.43
C ALA A 24 2.75 23.79 -8.16
N GLY A 25 2.51 25.08 -8.35
CA GLY A 25 1.93 26.01 -7.36
C GLY A 25 2.45 25.90 -5.93
N GLN A 26 3.39 26.77 -5.56
CA GLN A 26 3.97 26.90 -4.20
C GLN A 26 2.95 27.25 -3.07
N LEU A 27 1.65 27.25 -3.35
CA LEU A 27 0.57 27.72 -2.47
C LEU A 27 -0.27 26.58 -1.85
N GLU A 28 -0.04 25.33 -2.23
CA GLU A 28 -0.80 24.20 -1.66
C GLU A 28 -0.23 23.79 -0.30
N ALA A 29 -1.07 23.79 0.74
CA ALA A 29 -0.72 23.31 2.09
C ALA A 29 -0.25 21.84 2.11
N ARG A 30 -0.54 21.10 1.05
CA ARG A 30 -0.11 19.71 0.85
C ARG A 30 0.39 19.50 -0.58
N PRO A 31 1.68 19.77 -0.86
CA PRO A 31 2.23 19.67 -2.21
C PRO A 31 2.08 18.27 -2.79
N LEU A 32 1.73 18.16 -4.08
CA LEU A 32 1.57 16.89 -4.80
C LEU A 32 2.90 16.11 -4.83
N MET A 33 2.82 14.79 -4.64
CA MET A 33 4.00 13.91 -4.79
C MET A 33 3.95 13.35 -6.22
N SER A 34 4.73 13.96 -7.11
CA SER A 34 4.76 13.62 -8.54
C SER A 34 5.62 12.38 -8.83
N MET A 35 6.58 12.08 -7.97
CA MET A 35 7.44 10.89 -8.08
C MET A 35 7.54 10.20 -6.72
N LEU A 36 7.39 8.87 -6.70
CA LEU A 36 7.55 8.04 -5.51
C LEU A 36 8.95 7.42 -5.51
N ALA A 37 9.76 7.75 -4.50
CA ALA A 37 11.11 7.26 -4.33
C ALA A 37 11.16 6.00 -3.46
N GLY A 38 10.26 5.89 -2.47
CA GLY A 38 10.26 4.78 -1.54
C GLY A 38 8.94 4.61 -0.80
N VAL A 39 8.71 3.38 -0.35
CA VAL A 39 7.52 2.95 0.37
C VAL A 39 7.97 2.06 1.51
N GLU A 40 7.50 2.36 2.70
CA GLU A 40 7.60 1.47 3.86
C GLU A 40 6.21 1.22 4.43
N CYS A 41 5.88 -0.03 4.70
CA CYS A 41 4.68 -0.41 5.43
C CYS A 41 5.08 -1.21 6.67
N HIS A 42 4.76 -0.64 7.82
CA HIS A 42 5.06 -1.18 9.14
C HIS A 42 3.77 -1.78 9.72
N LEU A 43 3.69 -3.10 9.72
CA LEU A 43 2.60 -3.84 10.38
C LEU A 43 3.09 -4.31 11.75
N ASN A 44 2.28 -4.13 12.79
CA ASN A 44 2.68 -4.43 14.16
C ASN A 44 3.12 -5.91 14.30
N GLY A 45 4.31 -6.14 14.86
CA GLY A 45 4.88 -7.48 15.04
C GLY A 45 5.34 -8.18 13.74
N GLN A 46 5.38 -7.50 12.60
CA GLN A 46 5.82 -8.06 11.31
C GLN A 46 7.06 -7.35 10.79
N LYS A 47 7.75 -7.97 9.83
CA LYS A 47 8.85 -7.33 9.11
C LYS A 47 8.31 -6.16 8.28
N THR A 48 9.01 -5.02 8.30
CA THR A 48 8.68 -3.86 7.46
C THR A 48 8.72 -4.25 5.99
N LEU A 49 7.65 -3.92 5.28
CA LEU A 49 7.57 -4.10 3.83
C LEU A 49 8.20 -2.87 3.18
N ILE A 50 9.21 -3.06 2.35
CA ILE A 50 9.94 -1.97 1.70
C ILE A 50 9.90 -2.17 0.19
N GLY A 51 9.65 -1.10 -0.56
CA GLY A 51 9.66 -1.16 -2.02
C GLY A 51 9.37 0.18 -2.69
N GLY A 52 9.07 0.12 -3.99
CA GLY A 52 8.75 1.29 -4.80
C GLY A 52 7.27 1.37 -5.19
N ARG A 53 7.01 2.02 -6.32
CA ARG A 53 5.65 2.23 -6.85
C ARG A 53 4.90 0.93 -7.10
N ASP A 54 5.57 -0.09 -7.63
CA ASP A 54 4.92 -1.36 -7.98
C ASP A 54 4.42 -2.11 -6.73
N LEU A 55 5.17 -2.01 -5.62
CA LEU A 55 4.74 -2.52 -4.33
C LEU A 55 3.50 -1.77 -3.83
N LEU A 56 3.52 -0.43 -3.86
CA LEU A 56 2.39 0.38 -3.40
C LEU A 56 1.12 0.09 -4.22
N ASP A 57 1.25 0.06 -5.55
CA ASP A 57 0.14 -0.19 -6.45
C ASP A 57 -0.46 -1.59 -6.24
N SER A 58 0.40 -2.62 -6.15
CA SER A 58 -0.02 -3.99 -5.83
C SER A 58 -0.66 -4.09 -4.46
N LEU A 59 -0.07 -3.47 -3.43
CA LEU A 59 -0.57 -3.51 -2.05
C LEU A 59 -1.95 -2.86 -1.95
N VAL A 60 -2.12 -1.65 -2.50
CA VAL A 60 -3.40 -0.91 -2.45
C VAL A 60 -4.48 -1.68 -3.20
N LYS A 61 -4.19 -2.20 -4.39
CA LYS A 61 -5.15 -2.99 -5.17
C LYS A 61 -5.58 -4.26 -4.42
N THR A 62 -4.62 -5.04 -3.94
CA THR A 62 -4.89 -6.31 -3.25
C THR A 62 -5.62 -6.08 -1.93
N VAL A 63 -5.19 -5.12 -1.09
CA VAL A 63 -5.84 -4.83 0.20
C VAL A 63 -7.26 -4.28 0.00
N ASN A 64 -7.47 -3.36 -0.95
CA ASN A 64 -8.79 -2.78 -1.20
C ASN A 64 -9.78 -3.86 -1.68
N ARG A 65 -9.36 -4.69 -2.64
CA ARG A 65 -10.21 -5.80 -3.10
C ARG A 65 -10.51 -6.77 -1.96
N TYR A 66 -9.48 -7.20 -1.23
CA TYR A 66 -9.67 -8.14 -0.13
C TYR A 66 -10.60 -7.59 0.95
N ALA A 67 -10.46 -6.31 1.31
CA ALA A 67 -11.34 -5.65 2.28
C ALA A 67 -12.79 -5.57 1.78
N GLN A 68 -13.01 -5.28 0.49
CA GLN A 68 -14.35 -5.27 -0.09
C GLN A 68 -15.01 -6.65 -0.04
N GLU A 69 -14.30 -7.72 -0.41
CA GLU A 69 -14.82 -9.09 -0.34
C GLU A 69 -15.10 -9.49 1.11
N PHE A 70 -14.17 -9.22 2.03
CA PHE A 70 -14.29 -9.56 3.44
C PHE A 70 -15.47 -8.84 4.13
N LEU A 71 -15.65 -7.55 3.87
CA LEU A 71 -16.70 -6.75 4.50
C LEU A 71 -18.08 -6.97 3.86
N SER A 72 -18.14 -7.24 2.56
CA SER A 72 -19.41 -7.45 1.86
C SER A 72 -19.92 -8.89 1.91
N GLY A 73 -19.03 -9.86 2.13
CA GLY A 73 -19.32 -11.29 1.96
C GLY A 73 -19.53 -11.71 0.50
N ILE A 74 -19.27 -10.83 -0.47
CA ILE A 74 -19.41 -11.11 -1.90
C ILE A 74 -18.03 -11.43 -2.48
N HIS A 75 -17.90 -12.61 -3.08
CA HIS A 75 -16.68 -12.96 -3.81
C HIS A 75 -16.60 -12.19 -5.13
N ILE A 76 -15.51 -11.45 -5.35
CA ILE A 76 -15.25 -10.73 -6.60
C ILE A 76 -14.26 -11.57 -7.42
N PRO A 77 -14.66 -12.12 -8.58
CA PRO A 77 -13.75 -12.90 -9.41
C PRO A 77 -12.52 -12.07 -9.80
N SER A 78 -11.32 -12.61 -9.58
CA SER A 78 -10.09 -11.98 -10.05
C SER A 78 -9.72 -12.51 -11.42
N GLU A 79 -9.42 -11.62 -12.36
CA GLU A 79 -8.50 -11.98 -13.43
C GLU A 79 -7.13 -12.25 -12.78
N VAL A 80 -6.62 -13.47 -12.95
CA VAL A 80 -5.36 -13.93 -12.37
C VAL A 80 -4.21 -13.22 -13.09
N LYS A 81 -3.87 -12.02 -12.64
CA LYS A 81 -2.54 -11.45 -12.85
C LYS A 81 -1.73 -11.74 -11.60
N THR A 82 -0.56 -12.32 -11.79
CA THR A 82 0.44 -12.54 -10.74
C THR A 82 0.81 -11.20 -10.14
N ASN A 83 0.10 -10.80 -9.08
CA ASN A 83 0.39 -9.57 -8.37
C ASN A 83 1.55 -9.84 -7.41
N ALA A 84 2.44 -8.86 -7.24
CA ALA A 84 3.54 -8.95 -6.27
C ALA A 84 3.05 -9.11 -4.83
N VAL A 85 1.76 -8.84 -4.56
CA VAL A 85 1.13 -8.91 -3.25
C VAL A 85 -0.15 -9.74 -3.32
N GLU A 86 -0.25 -10.73 -2.43
CA GLU A 86 -1.39 -11.64 -2.32
C GLU A 86 -1.90 -11.68 -0.87
N ILE A 87 -3.22 -11.74 -0.68
CA ILE A 87 -3.84 -11.98 0.64
C ILE A 87 -4.65 -13.26 0.57
N THR A 88 -4.43 -14.15 1.54
CA THR A 88 -5.13 -15.43 1.66
C THR A 88 -5.73 -15.57 3.07
N PRO A 89 -7.00 -15.97 3.22
CA PRO A 89 -7.55 -16.31 4.52
C PRO A 89 -6.92 -17.61 5.04
N LEU A 90 -6.53 -17.63 6.32
CA LEU A 90 -6.09 -18.85 7.01
C LEU A 90 -7.21 -19.42 7.87
N ASP A 91 -7.98 -18.53 8.52
CA ASP A 91 -9.18 -18.84 9.29
C ASP A 91 -10.14 -17.63 9.27
N LEU A 92 -11.11 -17.59 10.19
CA LEU A 92 -12.12 -16.52 10.29
C LEU A 92 -11.56 -15.15 10.70
N GLN A 93 -10.40 -15.10 11.37
CA GLN A 93 -9.81 -13.88 11.94
C GLN A 93 -8.36 -13.65 11.50
N THR A 94 -7.70 -14.69 10.98
CA THR A 94 -6.30 -14.64 10.57
C THR A 94 -6.19 -14.66 9.05
N HIS A 95 -5.52 -13.65 8.52
CA HIS A 95 -5.28 -13.50 7.09
C HIS A 95 -3.79 -13.30 6.84
N ARG A 96 -3.29 -13.92 5.78
CA ARG A 96 -1.87 -13.88 5.41
C ARG A 96 -1.66 -12.98 4.22
N LEU A 97 -0.88 -11.93 4.42
CA LEU A 97 -0.29 -11.11 3.37
C LEU A 97 1.04 -11.73 2.93
N LYS A 98 1.16 -12.10 1.66
CA LYS A 98 2.42 -12.54 1.04
C LYS A 98 2.89 -11.51 0.04
N ILE A 99 4.21 -11.32 -0.02
CA ILE A 99 4.85 -10.44 -0.99
C ILE A 99 5.89 -11.25 -1.74
N GLN A 100 5.78 -11.28 -3.06
CA GLN A 100 6.79 -11.85 -3.93
C GLN A 100 7.80 -10.75 -4.21
N SER A 101 8.99 -10.87 -3.62
CA SER A 101 10.13 -10.05 -4.03
C SER A 101 10.64 -10.60 -5.36
N GLY A 102 10.57 -9.80 -6.42
CA GLY A 102 11.20 -10.10 -7.70
C GLY A 102 12.72 -10.01 -7.60
#